data_AF-A0A380FK74-F1
#
_entry.id   AF-A0A380FK74-F1
#
_cell.length_a   1.000
_cell.length_b   1.000
_cell.length_c   1.000
_cell.angle_alpha   90.00
_cell.angle_beta   90.00
_cell.angle_gamma   90.00
#
_symmetry.space_group_name_H-M   'P 1'
#
loop_
_entity.id
_entity.type
_entity.pdbx_description
1 polymer ?
#
loop_
_entity_poly.entity_id
_entity_poly.type
_entity_poly.pdbx_seq_one_letter_code
_entity_poly.pdbx_strand_id
1 'polypeptide(L)'
;MINEATDIFSHLTNGNYVQVTYANDELMVKHYNGQMYEPVELSQSTKEILYIALRLSLIKTLKPYYPFPIIIDDAFVHFDKRRKEIMMNYLRQMPSNYQMLYFTCVKDTSVPSKQIITLNKYEEGGK
;
A
#
# COMPACT_ATOMS: atom_id res chain seq x y z
N MET A 1 3.95 -7.77 13.91
CA MET A 1 3.06 -6.80 13.25
C MET A 1 3.67 -5.40 13.20
N ILE A 2 3.91 -4.71 14.32
CA ILE A 2 4.39 -3.30 14.25
C ILE A 2 5.77 -3.13 13.61
N ASN A 3 6.70 -4.06 13.84
CA ASN A 3 8.03 -4.04 13.21
C ASN A 3 7.92 -4.22 11.69
N GLU A 4 7.13 -5.19 11.24
CA GLU A 4 6.86 -5.37 9.81
C GLU A 4 6.19 -4.13 9.20
N ALA A 5 5.25 -3.49 9.91
CA ALA A 5 4.65 -2.25 9.44
C ALA A 5 5.68 -1.11 9.36
N THR A 6 6.63 -1.05 10.30
CA THR A 6 7.77 -0.12 10.27
C THR A 6 8.63 -0.33 9.04
N ASP A 7 9.02 -1.57 8.74
CA ASP A 7 9.87 -1.88 7.60
C ASP A 7 9.19 -1.49 6.28
N ILE A 8 7.90 -1.82 6.15
CA ILE A 8 7.09 -1.48 4.98
C ILE A 8 6.94 0.04 4.87
N PHE A 9 6.60 0.72 5.96
CA PHE A 9 6.39 2.16 5.97
C PHE A 9 7.67 2.93 5.65
N SER A 10 8.80 2.50 6.21
CA SER A 10 10.12 3.04 5.89
C SER A 10 10.47 2.85 4.42
N HIS A 11 10.27 1.64 3.88
CA HIS A 11 10.50 1.39 2.46
C HIS A 11 9.64 2.29 1.56
N LEU A 12 8.33 2.33 1.80
CA LEU A 12 7.38 3.09 0.98
C LEU A 12 7.53 4.60 1.09
N THR A 13 8.16 5.09 2.16
CA THR A 13 8.48 6.50 2.37
C THR A 13 9.93 6.86 2.03
N ASN A 14 10.68 5.93 1.41
CA ASN A 14 12.12 6.07 1.13
C ASN A 14 12.95 6.49 2.36
N GLY A 15 12.62 5.93 3.53
CA GLY A 15 13.33 6.18 4.78
C GLY A 15 12.96 7.49 5.47
N ASN A 16 11.99 8.26 4.95
CA ASN A 16 11.56 9.48 5.64
C ASN A 16 10.96 9.17 7.02
N TYR A 17 10.22 8.07 7.14
CA TYR A 17 9.69 7.59 8.42
C TYR A 17 10.31 6.25 8.77
N VAL A 18 10.99 6.20 9.91
CA VAL A 18 11.87 5.08 10.31
C VAL A 18 11.25 4.20 11.40
N GLN A 19 10.11 4.60 11.95
CA GLN A 19 9.43 3.82 12.99
C GLN A 19 7.92 4.05 12.95
N VAL A 20 7.17 2.98 13.13
CA VAL A 20 5.76 2.99 13.55
C VAL A 20 5.74 2.40 14.97
N THR A 21 5.09 3.08 15.91
CA THR A 21 5.05 2.66 17.33
C THR A 21 3.74 3.07 17.98
N TYR A 22 3.53 2.61 19.21
CA TYR A 22 2.52 3.19 20.10
C TYR A 22 3.22 4.00 21.20
N ALA A 23 2.63 5.14 21.57
CA ALA A 23 3.00 5.92 22.75
C ALA A 23 1.70 6.27 23.50
N ASN A 24 1.58 5.87 24.77
CA ASN A 24 0.35 6.01 25.55
C ASN A 24 -0.90 5.46 24.82
N ASP A 25 -0.76 4.26 24.23
CA ASP A 25 -1.79 3.59 23.40
C ASP A 25 -2.20 4.33 22.10
N GLU A 26 -1.53 5.43 21.76
CA GLU A 26 -1.74 6.16 20.50
C GLU A 26 -0.71 5.75 19.45
N LEU A 27 -1.17 5.54 18.22
CA LEU A 27 -0.30 5.24 17.08
C LEU A 27 0.54 6.47 16.76
N MET A 28 1.85 6.30 16.71
CA MET A 28 2.82 7.33 16.39
C MET A 28 3.79 6.86 15.31
N VAL A 29 4.33 7.80 14.55
CA VAL A 29 5.42 7.53 13.60
C VAL A 29 6.62 8.42 13.87
N LYS A 30 7.83 7.88 13.71
CA LYS A 30 9.08 8.62 13.87
C LYS A 30 9.65 8.95 12.50
N HIS A 31 9.88 10.23 12.25
CA HIS A 31 10.61 10.71 11.08
C HIS A 31 12.13 10.53 11.29
N TYR A 32 12.90 10.45 10.20
CA TYR A 32 14.35 10.17 10.27
C TYR A 32 15.13 11.21 11.08
N ASN A 33 14.63 12.44 11.16
CA ASN A 33 15.21 13.52 11.97
C ASN A 33 14.92 13.37 13.49
N GLY A 34 14.20 12.34 13.90
CA GLY A 34 13.83 12.06 15.28
C GLY A 34 12.49 12.63 15.74
N GLN A 35 11.83 13.46 14.93
CA GLN A 35 10.52 14.01 15.26
C GLN A 35 9.44 12.92 15.23
N MET A 36 8.56 12.97 16.23
CA MET A 36 7.39 12.09 16.32
C MET A 36 6.17 12.82 15.77
N TYR A 37 5.32 12.08 15.06
CA TYR A 37 4.06 12.60 14.52
C TYR A 37 2.91 11.63 14.82
N GLU A 38 1.76 12.19 15.15
CA GLU A 38 0.49 11.50 15.08
C GLU A 38 0.05 11.34 13.62
N PRO A 39 -0.73 10.30 13.27
CA PRO A 39 -1.26 10.11 11.92
C PRO A 39 -2.00 11.33 11.38
N VAL A 40 -2.67 12.11 12.25
CA VAL A 40 -3.44 13.30 11.85
C VAL A 40 -2.57 14.42 11.31
N GLU A 41 -1.31 14.50 11.75
CA GLU A 41 -0.31 15.50 11.36
C GLU A 41 0.38 15.15 10.04
N LEU A 42 0.24 13.90 9.57
CA LEU A 42 0.80 13.46 8.31
C LEU A 42 0.02 14.02 7.11
N SER A 43 0.73 14.26 6.01
CA SER A 43 0.07 14.55 4.73
C SER A 43 -0.83 13.40 4.31
N GLN A 44 -1.88 13.70 3.53
CA GLN A 44 -2.89 12.73 3.11
C GLN A 44 -2.28 11.43 2.53
N SER A 45 -1.39 11.55 1.55
CA SER A 45 -0.74 10.38 0.93
C SER A 45 0.14 9.61 1.91
N THR A 46 0.81 10.28 2.86
CA THR A 46 1.66 9.62 3.86
C THR A 46 0.81 8.82 4.85
N LYS A 47 -0.32 9.39 5.27
CA LYS A 47 -1.32 8.71 6.10
C LYS A 47 -1.86 7.46 5.41
N GLU A 48 -2.18 7.53 4.12
CA GLU A 48 -2.61 6.37 3.32
C GLU A 48 -1.53 5.29 3.21
N ILE A 49 -0.27 5.68 2.97
CA ILE A 49 0.87 4.75 2.98
C ILE A 49 1.00 4.05 4.34
N LEU A 50 0.83 4.77 5.46
CA LEU A 50 0.85 4.18 6.81
C LEU A 50 -0.25 3.12 6.97
N TYR A 51 -1.49 3.43 6.55
CA TYR A 51 -2.59 2.47 6.61
C TYR A 51 -2.33 1.23 5.75
N ILE A 52 -1.75 1.40 4.57
CA ILE A 52 -1.37 0.27 3.70
C ILE A 52 -0.27 -0.57 4.35
N ALA A 53 0.75 0.06 4.95
CA ALA A 53 1.82 -0.65 5.64
C ALA A 53 1.30 -1.51 6.81
N LEU A 54 0.36 -0.97 7.60
CA LEU A 54 -0.31 -1.71 8.67
C LEU A 54 -1.11 -2.91 8.12
N ARG A 55 -1.90 -2.71 7.07
CA ARG A 55 -2.68 -3.79 6.43
C ARG A 55 -1.80 -4.88 5.85
N LEU A 56 -0.73 -4.52 5.13
CA LEU A 56 0.20 -5.49 4.56
C LEU A 56 0.95 -6.26 5.65
N SER A 57 1.34 -5.60 6.73
CA SER A 57 1.93 -6.27 7.90
C SER A 57 0.99 -7.31 8.52
N LEU A 58 -0.29 -6.95 8.67
CA LEU A 58 -1.31 -7.88 9.16
C LEU A 58 -1.48 -9.06 8.18
N ILE A 59 -1.61 -8.79 6.88
CA ILE A 59 -1.73 -9.81 5.84
C ILE A 59 -0.54 -10.78 5.88
N LYS A 60 0.69 -10.28 6.00
CA LYS A 60 1.89 -11.12 6.12
C LYS A 60 1.87 -12.00 7.37
N THR A 61 1.41 -11.45 8.49
CA THR A 61 1.27 -12.19 9.76
C THR A 61 0.23 -13.31 9.64
N LEU A 62 -0.87 -13.05 8.93
CA LEU A 62 -1.99 -13.99 8.78
C LEU A 62 -1.80 -15.00 7.64
N LYS A 63 -0.87 -14.76 6.71
CA LYS A 63 -0.70 -15.56 5.50
C LYS A 63 -0.58 -17.08 5.74
N PRO A 64 0.13 -17.59 6.77
CA PRO A 64 0.20 -19.03 7.03
C PRO A 64 -1.15 -19.66 7.38
N TYR A 65 -2.09 -18.89 7.92
CA TYR A 65 -3.41 -19.35 8.35
C TYR A 65 -4.49 -19.08 7.29
N TYR A 66 -4.34 -17.98 6.56
CA TYR A 66 -5.34 -17.49 5.60
C TYR A 66 -4.67 -17.09 4.28
N PRO A 67 -4.48 -18.04 3.35
CA PRO A 67 -3.73 -17.80 2.12
C PRO A 67 -4.51 -17.07 1.02
N PHE A 68 -5.42 -16.16 1.39
CA PHE A 68 -6.28 -15.44 0.47
C PHE A 68 -5.53 -14.45 -0.44
N PRO A 69 -6.12 -14.09 -1.60
CA PRO A 69 -5.60 -13.01 -2.43
C PRO A 69 -5.69 -11.65 -1.73
N ILE A 70 -4.76 -10.76 -2.06
CA ILE A 70 -4.81 -9.35 -1.69
C ILE A 70 -5.58 -8.62 -2.81
N ILE A 71 -6.68 -7.97 -2.44
CA ILE A 71 -7.49 -7.16 -3.34
C ILE A 71 -7.24 -5.68 -3.03
N ILE A 72 -6.82 -4.93 -4.05
CA ILE A 72 -6.52 -3.50 -3.97
C ILE A 72 -7.47 -2.79 -4.93
N ASP A 73 -8.42 -2.04 -4.38
CA ASP A 73 -9.42 -1.30 -5.16
C ASP A 73 -9.18 0.21 -5.05
N ASP A 74 -8.68 0.80 -6.13
CA ASP A 74 -8.40 2.23 -6.31
C ASP A 74 -7.62 2.90 -5.15
N ALA A 75 -6.76 2.14 -4.49
CA ALA A 75 -6.12 2.57 -3.24
C ALA A 75 -5.05 3.66 -3.38
N PHE A 76 -4.66 4.04 -4.61
CA PHE A 76 -3.52 4.93 -4.89
C PHE A 76 -3.92 6.24 -5.58
N VAL A 77 -5.19 6.62 -5.53
CA VAL A 77 -5.71 7.84 -6.20
C VAL A 77 -5.05 9.13 -5.74
N HIS A 78 -4.65 9.24 -4.46
CA HIS A 78 -3.97 10.43 -3.92
C HIS A 78 -2.45 10.33 -3.97
N PHE A 79 -1.89 9.33 -4.67
CA PHE A 79 -0.46 9.18 -4.78
C PHE A 79 0.05 9.98 -5.98
N ASP A 80 1.10 10.76 -5.76
CA ASP A 80 1.89 11.25 -6.87
C ASP A 80 2.59 10.09 -7.61
N LYS A 81 3.11 10.39 -8.80
CA LYS A 81 3.77 9.41 -9.67
C LYS A 81 4.87 8.62 -8.94
N ARG A 82 5.70 9.29 -8.14
CA ARG A 82 6.83 8.66 -7.44
C ARG A 82 6.34 7.70 -6.35
N ARG A 83 5.37 8.11 -5.54
CA ARG A 83 4.77 7.25 -4.50
C ARG A 83 4.09 6.03 -5.11
N LYS A 84 3.36 6.21 -6.22
CA LYS A 84 2.74 5.11 -6.96
C LYS A 84 3.78 4.14 -7.51
N GLU A 85 4.86 4.63 -8.11
CA GLU A 85 5.97 3.78 -8.60
C GLU A 85 6.62 2.97 -7.48
N ILE A 86 6.92 3.59 -6.32
CA ILE A 86 7.50 2.89 -5.16
C ILE A 86 6.55 1.79 -4.66
N MET A 87 5.26 2.11 -4.52
CA MET A 87 4.23 1.15 -4.11
C MET A 87 4.11 -0.02 -5.09
N MET A 88 4.00 0.25 -6.39
CA MET A 88 3.87 -0.81 -7.41
C MET A 88 5.13 -1.67 -7.50
N ASN A 89 6.31 -1.08 -7.29
CA ASN A 89 7.56 -1.83 -7.18
C ASN A 89 7.56 -2.75 -5.94
N TYR A 90 7.16 -2.22 -4.79
CA TYR A 90 7.06 -3.00 -3.55
C TYR A 90 6.12 -4.19 -3.71
N LEU A 91 4.91 -3.96 -4.22
CA LEU A 91 3.92 -5.02 -4.44
C LEU A 91 4.46 -6.11 -5.36
N ARG A 92 5.09 -5.76 -6.49
CA ARG A 92 5.66 -6.74 -7.43
C ARG A 92 6.84 -7.53 -6.87
N GLN A 93 7.54 -7.00 -5.87
CA GLN A 93 8.62 -7.71 -5.17
C GLN A 93 8.10 -8.63 -4.07
N MET A 94 6.81 -8.58 -3.74
CA MET A 94 6.24 -9.53 -2.79
C MET A 94 6.38 -10.96 -3.33
N PRO A 95 6.60 -11.95 -2.43
CA PRO A 95 6.79 -13.33 -2.86
C PRO A 95 5.62 -13.87 -3.70
N SER A 96 5.92 -14.78 -4.63
CA SER A 96 4.95 -15.31 -5.60
C SER A 96 3.77 -16.07 -4.99
N ASN A 97 3.84 -16.41 -3.69
CA ASN A 97 2.72 -17.02 -2.96
C ASN A 97 1.64 -15.99 -2.52
N TYR A 98 1.84 -14.70 -2.78
CA TYR A 98 0.82 -13.66 -2.67
C TYR A 98 0.20 -13.39 -4.04
N GLN A 99 -1.05 -13.81 -4.24
CA GLN A 99 -1.84 -13.37 -5.38
C GLN A 99 -2.36 -11.95 -5.11
N MET A 100 -2.11 -11.02 -6.03
CA MET A 100 -2.58 -9.64 -5.94
C MET A 100 -3.53 -9.34 -7.10
N LEU A 101 -4.70 -8.78 -6.77
CA LEU A 101 -5.67 -8.27 -7.72
C LEU A 101 -5.78 -6.76 -7.51
N TYR A 102 -5.36 -5.99 -8.52
CA TYR A 102 -5.35 -4.53 -8.47
C TYR A 102 -6.35 -3.96 -9.48
N PHE A 103 -7.33 -3.22 -8.95
CA PHE A 103 -8.38 -2.56 -9.70
C PHE A 103 -8.12 -1.06 -9.68
N THR A 104 -8.17 -0.43 -10.86
CA THR A 104 -8.03 1.02 -11.00
C THR A 104 -8.65 1.49 -12.31
N CYS A 105 -9.13 2.73 -12.33
CA CYS A 105 -9.61 3.40 -13.53
C CYS A 105 -8.48 4.12 -14.31
N VAL A 106 -7.25 4.12 -13.77
CA VAL A 106 -6.10 4.79 -14.39
C VAL A 106 -5.25 3.77 -15.12
N LYS A 107 -4.96 4.02 -16.41
CA LYS A 107 -4.05 3.16 -17.18
C LYS A 107 -2.67 3.16 -16.54
N ASP A 108 -2.31 2.04 -15.92
CA ASP A 108 -1.03 1.87 -15.25
C ASP A 108 0.01 1.29 -16.21
N THR A 109 1.03 2.08 -16.53
CA THR A 109 2.12 1.63 -17.42
C THR A 109 3.19 0.83 -16.68
N SER A 110 3.12 0.74 -15.35
CA SER A 110 4.09 -0.03 -14.57
C SER A 110 3.83 -1.53 -14.66
N VAL A 111 2.62 -1.97 -15.02
CA VAL A 111 2.24 -3.39 -15.08
C VAL A 111 2.46 -3.96 -16.50
N PRO A 112 3.09 -5.14 -16.65
CA PRO A 112 3.23 -5.79 -17.95
C PRO A 112 1.88 -6.04 -18.62
N SER A 113 1.75 -5.75 -19.92
CA SER A 113 0.48 -5.89 -20.65
C SER A 113 -0.16 -7.28 -20.55
N LYS A 114 0.63 -8.34 -20.39
CA LYS A 114 0.15 -9.72 -20.22
C LYS A 114 -0.59 -9.96 -18.90
N GLN A 115 -0.47 -9.03 -17.94
CA GLN A 115 -1.09 -9.10 -16.61
C GLN A 115 -2.21 -8.06 -16.45
N ILE A 116 -2.61 -7.40 -17.54
CA ILE A 116 -3.66 -6.39 -17.54
C ILE A 116 -4.92 -6.97 -18.16
N ILE A 117 -6.03 -6.86 -17.44
CA ILE A 117 -7.38 -7.12 -17.96
C ILE A 117 -8.11 -5.79 -18.00
N THR A 118 -8.52 -5.37 -19.20
CA THR A 118 -9.33 -4.16 -19.38
C THR A 118 -10.80 -4.53 -19.28
N LEU A 119 -11.48 -4.00 -18.26
CA LEU A 119 -12.93 -4.14 -18.10
C LEU A 119 -13.62 -2.97 -18.80
N ASN A 120 -14.41 -3.26 -19.83
CA ASN A 120 -15.25 -2.28 -20.49
C ASN A 120 -16.66 -2.32 -19.89
N LYS A 121 -17.33 -1.17 -19.84
CA LYS A 121 -18.74 -1.12 -19.50
C LYS A 121 -19.51 -2.02 -20.47
N TYR A 122 -20.36 -2.88 -19.94
CA TYR A 122 -21.28 -3.65 -20.77
C TYR A 122 -22.30 -2.67 -21.36
N GLU A 123 -22.26 -2.48 -22.68
CA GLU A 123 -23.34 -1.79 -23.39
C GLU A 123 -24.44 -2.81 -23.65
N GLU A 124 -25.52 -2.74 -22.87
CA GLU A 124 -26.79 -3.31 -23.34
C GLU A 124 -27.16 -2.56 -24.61
N GLY A 125 -27.28 -3.28 -25.73
CA GLY A 125 -27.61 -2.71 -27.03
C GLY A 125 -28.76 -1.72 -26.92
N GLY A 126 -28.56 -0.53 -27.49
CA GLY A 126 -29.57 0.51 -27.52
C GLY A 126 -30.91 -0.03 -27.99
N LYS A 127 -31.98 0.34 -27.27
CA LYS A 127 -33.33 0.24 -27.80
C LYS A 127 -33.49 1.16 -29.00
#